data_AF-J2T021-F1
#
_entry.id   AF-J2T021-F1
#
_cell.length_a   1.000
_cell.length_b   1.000
_cell.length_c   1.000
_cell.angle_alpha   90.00
_cell.angle_beta   90.00
_cell.angle_gamma   90.00
#
_symmetry.space_group_name_H-M   'P 1'
#
loop_
_entity.id
_entity.type
_entity.pdbx_description
1 polymer ?
#
loop_
_entity_poly.entity_id
_entity_poly.type
_entity_poly.pdbx_seq_one_letter_code
_entity_poly.pdbx_strand_id
1 'polypeptide(L)'
;MSGADILHRKHVDGLFRAHYHWLCTRLRQSLNDAAGVEDIACETFVQLLEAPGLTAIREPRALLTTIARRLLYQRWRRGDLERQYLQQLQQAGPIHAGSPEELAQLSQTLTRVDRSLQRLPGKVRSTFLLSRIDGLTYPQIAAALGISLRSVSDYMTRSQALCDRHSANQSLNRPLQNKRSA
;
A
#
# COMPACT_ATOMS: atom_id res chain seq x y z
N MET A 1 18.60 -12.02 27.39
CA MET A 1 18.88 -11.26 26.15
C MET A 1 20.11 -11.87 25.51
N SER A 2 19.99 -12.37 24.27
CA SER A 2 20.95 -13.29 23.64
C SER A 2 22.18 -12.56 23.08
N GLY A 3 23.38 -13.18 23.14
CA GLY A 3 24.62 -12.61 22.59
C GLY A 3 24.57 -12.29 21.09
N ALA A 4 23.66 -12.93 20.34
CA ALA A 4 23.40 -12.64 18.93
C ALA A 4 22.83 -11.22 18.70
N ASP A 5 22.06 -10.70 19.65
CA ASP A 5 21.42 -9.38 19.58
C ASP A 5 22.47 -8.25 19.75
N ILE A 6 23.46 -8.48 20.62
CA ILE A 6 24.58 -7.54 20.84
C ILE A 6 25.48 -7.44 19.60
N LEU A 7 25.75 -8.57 18.94
CA LEU A 7 26.56 -8.60 17.72
C LEU A 7 25.84 -7.91 16.55
N HIS A 8 24.54 -8.16 16.41
CA HIS A 8 23.69 -7.49 15.42
C HIS A 8 23.69 -5.98 15.60
N ARG A 9 23.45 -5.48 16.83
CA ARG A 9 23.47 -4.05 17.12
C ARG A 9 24.82 -3.39 16.85
N LYS A 10 25.93 -4.05 17.18
CA LYS A 10 27.29 -3.56 16.85
C LYS A 10 27.54 -3.52 15.34
N HIS A 11 27.05 -4.51 14.60
CA HIS A 11 27.18 -4.52 13.15
C HIS A 11 26.42 -3.34 12.51
N VAL A 12 25.18 -3.10 12.95
CA VAL A 12 24.37 -1.97 12.46
C VAL A 12 24.96 -0.61 12.87
N ASP A 13 25.55 -0.47 14.06
CA ASP A 13 26.29 0.76 14.45
C ASP A 13 27.46 1.04 13.49
N GLY A 14 28.21 0.01 13.11
CA GLY A 14 29.27 0.13 12.11
C GLY A 14 28.76 0.60 10.75
N LEU A 15 27.64 0.03 10.28
CA LEU A 15 26.99 0.45 9.03
C LEU A 15 26.47 1.88 9.09
N PHE A 16 25.89 2.28 10.23
CA PHE A 16 25.39 3.63 10.46
C PHE A 16 26.53 4.65 10.29
N ARG A 17 27.62 4.45 11.03
CA ARG A 17 28.80 5.33 10.98
C ARG A 17 29.41 5.41 9.58
N ALA A 18 29.44 4.29 8.85
CA ALA A 18 30.06 4.22 7.53
C ALA A 18 29.18 4.77 6.38
N HIS A 19 27.85 4.72 6.52
CA HIS A 19 26.95 4.92 5.37
C HIS A 19 25.83 5.94 5.58
N TYR A 20 25.61 6.45 6.80
CA TYR A 20 24.58 7.45 7.06
C TYR A 20 24.71 8.70 6.16
N HIS A 21 25.88 9.35 6.18
CA HIS A 21 26.09 10.57 5.39
C HIS A 21 26.01 10.33 3.86
N TRP A 22 26.53 9.18 3.40
CA TRP A 22 26.40 8.77 2.01
C TRP A 22 24.94 8.58 1.60
N LEU A 23 24.13 7.95 2.46
CA LEU A 23 22.72 7.72 2.22
C LEU A 23 21.96 9.05 2.18
N CYS A 24 22.23 9.97 3.10
CA CYS A 24 21.64 11.31 3.09
C CYS A 24 21.95 12.06 1.79
N THR A 25 23.21 12.07 1.35
CA THR A 25 23.62 12.70 0.08
C THR A 25 22.92 12.07 -1.12
N ARG A 26 22.74 10.75 -1.13
CA ARG A 26 22.00 10.05 -2.18
C ARG A 26 20.51 10.40 -2.16
N LEU A 27 19.90 10.50 -0.98
CA LEU A 27 18.48 10.82 -0.82
C LEU A 27 18.13 12.27 -1.20
N ARG A 28 19.06 13.21 -1.04
CA ARG A 28 18.91 14.60 -1.53
C ARG A 28 18.67 14.69 -3.04
N GLN A 29 19.06 13.68 -3.83
CA GLN A 29 18.74 13.65 -5.27
C GLN A 29 17.26 13.30 -5.54
N SER A 30 16.54 12.78 -4.55
CA SER A 30 15.14 12.34 -4.66
C SER A 30 14.18 13.14 -3.78
N LEU A 31 14.69 13.94 -2.84
CA LEU A 31 13.95 14.76 -1.88
C LEU A 31 14.51 16.18 -1.89
N ASN A 32 13.64 17.19 -2.07
CA ASN A 32 14.03 18.61 -1.98
C ASN A 32 14.06 19.15 -0.53
N ASP A 33 13.58 18.37 0.44
CA ASP A 33 13.53 18.75 1.86
C ASP A 33 14.65 18.05 2.66
N ALA A 34 15.45 18.85 3.37
CA ALA A 34 16.57 18.36 4.17
C ALA A 34 16.10 17.58 5.41
N ALA A 35 14.98 17.98 6.04
CA ALA A 35 14.45 17.29 7.21
C ALA A 35 13.94 15.88 6.82
N GLY A 36 13.20 15.78 5.71
CA GLY A 36 12.73 14.51 5.17
C GLY A 36 13.85 13.54 4.77
N VAL A 37 15.03 14.04 4.40
CA VAL A 37 16.20 13.20 4.10
C VAL A 37 16.74 12.50 5.35
N GLU A 38 16.92 13.24 6.44
CA GLU A 38 17.44 12.70 7.69
C GLU A 38 16.47 11.72 8.34
N ASP A 39 15.16 12.03 8.30
CA ASP A 39 14.10 11.13 8.76
C ASP A 39 14.19 9.76 8.09
N ILE A 40 14.22 9.74 6.74
CA ILE A 40 14.23 8.50 5.96
C ILE A 40 15.53 7.73 6.16
N ALA A 41 16.67 8.43 6.30
CA ALA A 41 17.93 7.80 6.61
C ALA A 41 17.90 7.13 8.00
N CYS A 42 17.44 7.83 9.03
CA CYS A 42 17.28 7.31 10.38
C CYS A 42 16.34 6.10 10.41
N GLU A 43 15.16 6.22 9.79
CA GLU A 43 14.17 5.13 9.73
C GLU A 43 14.69 3.90 8.99
N THR A 44 15.54 4.09 7.96
CA THR A 44 16.23 2.98 7.28
C THR A 44 17.10 2.17 8.25
N PHE A 45 17.84 2.83 9.14
CA PHE A 45 18.68 2.16 10.13
C PHE A 45 17.87 1.58 11.29
N VAL A 46 16.74 2.18 11.67
CA VAL A 46 15.79 1.59 12.62
C VAL A 46 15.27 0.26 12.09
N GLN A 47 14.83 0.19 10.81
CA GLN A 47 14.41 -1.07 10.21
C GLN A 47 15.54 -2.11 10.18
N LEU A 48 16.78 -1.68 10.00
CA LEU A 48 17.94 -2.57 10.00
C LEU A 48 18.25 -3.12 11.40
N LEU A 49 18.02 -2.32 12.46
CA LEU A 49 18.13 -2.75 13.85
C LEU A 49 17.04 -3.76 14.23
N GLU A 50 15.80 -3.52 13.78
CA GLU A 50 14.65 -4.38 14.08
C GLU A 50 14.65 -5.70 13.28
N ALA A 51 15.36 -5.75 12.15
CA ALA A 51 15.46 -6.95 11.32
C ALA A 51 16.39 -8.01 11.96
N PRO A 52 15.87 -9.17 12.37
CA PRO A 52 16.68 -10.18 13.04
C PRO A 52 17.66 -10.88 12.06
N GLY A 53 18.90 -11.08 12.50
CA GLY A 53 19.85 -12.00 11.85
C GLY A 53 20.70 -11.43 10.71
N LEU A 54 20.77 -10.11 10.54
CA LEU A 54 21.62 -9.47 9.52
C LEU A 54 23.08 -9.36 9.98
N THR A 55 23.78 -10.49 10.07
CA THR A 55 25.20 -10.52 10.50
C THR A 55 26.19 -10.47 9.33
N ALA A 56 25.74 -10.58 8.08
CA ALA A 56 26.60 -10.50 6.89
C ALA A 56 25.89 -9.87 5.69
N ILE A 57 25.95 -8.54 5.57
CA ILE A 57 25.44 -7.82 4.40
C ILE A 57 26.55 -7.68 3.36
N ARG A 58 26.42 -8.39 2.23
CA ARG A 58 27.40 -8.36 1.12
C ARG A 58 27.47 -7.00 0.42
N GLU A 59 26.31 -6.35 0.26
CA GLU A 59 26.19 -5.06 -0.44
C GLU A 59 25.40 -4.04 0.40
N PRO A 60 26.03 -3.39 1.39
CA PRO A 60 25.33 -2.51 2.32
C PRO A 60 24.63 -1.34 1.64
N ARG A 61 25.29 -0.70 0.68
CA ARG A 61 24.75 0.45 -0.05
C ARG A 61 23.52 0.10 -0.89
N ALA A 62 23.50 -1.08 -1.51
CA ALA A 62 22.36 -1.55 -2.28
C ALA A 62 21.15 -1.81 -1.37
N LEU A 63 21.37 -2.51 -0.25
CA LEU A 63 20.33 -2.79 0.75
C LEU A 63 19.74 -1.49 1.34
N LEU A 64 20.59 -0.58 1.79
CA LEU A 64 20.19 0.72 2.36
C LEU A 64 19.37 1.54 1.36
N THR A 65 19.79 1.55 0.08
CA THR A 65 19.04 2.25 -0.97
C THR A 65 17.67 1.63 -1.19
N THR A 66 17.56 0.30 -1.17
CA THR A 66 16.29 -0.41 -1.34
C THR A 66 15.32 -0.09 -0.21
N ILE A 67 15.78 -0.14 1.05
CA ILE A 67 14.95 0.18 2.22
C ILE A 67 14.51 1.65 2.16
N ALA A 68 15.45 2.58 1.93
CA ALA A 68 15.15 4.01 1.89
C ALA A 68 14.16 4.38 0.76
N ARG A 69 14.28 3.75 -0.42
CA ARG A 69 13.32 3.94 -1.53
C ARG A 69 11.94 3.43 -1.19
N ARG A 70 11.83 2.30 -0.47
CA ARG A 70 10.55 1.76 0.00
C ARG A 70 9.88 2.73 0.98
N LEU A 71 10.63 3.25 1.94
CA LEU A 71 10.13 4.24 2.92
C LEU A 71 9.68 5.53 2.24
N LEU A 72 10.47 6.03 1.28
CA LEU A 72 10.11 7.20 0.49
C LEU A 72 8.79 7.01 -0.27
N TYR A 73 8.62 5.84 -0.88
CA TYR A 73 7.38 5.49 -1.56
C TYR A 73 6.17 5.43 -0.60
N GLN A 74 6.34 4.84 0.58
CA GLN A 74 5.30 4.80 1.62
C GLN A 74 4.91 6.20 2.11
N ARG A 75 5.90 7.08 2.35
CA ARG A 75 5.67 8.48 2.76
C ARG A 75 4.95 9.27 1.67
N TRP A 76 5.37 9.12 0.41
CA TRP A 76 4.71 9.75 -0.73
C TRP A 76 3.24 9.31 -0.85
N ARG A 77 2.98 7.99 -0.77
CA ARG A 77 1.62 7.44 -0.81
C ARG A 77 0.73 7.97 0.32
N ARG A 78 1.26 8.08 1.54
CA ARG A 78 0.51 8.64 2.68
C ARG A 78 0.18 10.12 2.46
N GLY A 79 1.14 10.90 1.97
CA GLY A 79 0.94 12.32 1.66
C GLY A 79 0.07 12.57 0.42
N ASP A 80 0.00 11.64 -0.52
CA ASP A 80 -0.91 11.71 -1.67
C ASP A 80 -2.35 11.40 -1.26
N LEU A 81 -2.57 10.39 -0.41
CA LEU A 81 -3.88 10.12 0.20
C LEU A 81 -4.38 11.31 1.02
N GLU A 82 -3.52 11.91 1.84
CA GLU A 82 -3.88 13.09 2.64
C GLU A 82 -4.22 14.29 1.75
N ARG A 83 -3.44 14.52 0.68
CA ARG A 83 -3.73 15.59 -0.29
C ARG A 83 -5.01 15.35 -1.08
N GLN A 84 -5.26 14.11 -1.52
CA GLN A 84 -6.50 13.74 -2.20
C GLN A 84 -7.70 13.89 -1.27
N TYR A 85 -7.58 13.47 -0.01
CA TYR A 85 -8.61 13.64 1.00
C TYR A 85 -8.91 15.12 1.27
N LEU A 86 -7.87 15.95 1.44
CA LEU A 86 -8.02 17.40 1.61
C LEU A 86 -8.63 18.07 0.37
N GLN A 87 -8.22 17.67 -0.84
CA GLN A 87 -8.85 18.15 -2.08
C GLN A 87 -10.31 17.73 -2.17
N GLN A 88 -10.65 16.49 -1.82
CA GLN A 88 -12.04 16.03 -1.78
C GLN A 88 -12.85 16.79 -0.75
N LEU A 89 -12.29 17.11 0.41
CA LEU A 89 -12.97 17.91 1.44
C LEU A 89 -13.16 19.37 1.02
N GLN A 90 -12.23 19.92 0.23
CA GLN A 90 -12.35 21.27 -0.34
C GLN A 90 -13.33 21.34 -1.51
N GLN A 91 -13.50 20.24 -2.27
CA GLN A 91 -14.42 20.16 -3.41
C GLN A 91 -15.82 19.66 -3.04
N ALA A 92 -15.94 18.90 -1.95
CA ALA A 92 -17.22 18.55 -1.39
C ALA A 92 -17.81 19.82 -0.75
N GLY A 93 -18.91 20.30 -1.32
CA GLY A 93 -19.79 21.26 -0.63
C GLY A 93 -20.27 20.70 0.72
N PRO A 94 -21.16 21.40 1.44
CA PRO A 94 -21.65 20.95 2.75
C PRO A 94 -22.05 19.47 2.67
N ILE A 95 -21.45 18.63 3.53
CA ILE A 95 -21.71 17.19 3.58
C ILE A 95 -23.19 17.03 3.96
N HIS A 96 -24.05 16.89 2.95
CA HIS A 96 -25.37 16.37 3.15
C HIS A 96 -25.19 14.88 3.46
N ALA A 97 -25.33 14.54 4.74
CA ALA A 97 -25.53 13.15 5.11
C ALA A 97 -26.75 12.67 4.31
N GLY A 98 -26.53 11.70 3.42
CA GLY A 98 -27.61 11.10 2.65
C GLY A 98 -28.73 10.62 3.57
N SER A 99 -29.93 10.46 3.04
CA SER A 99 -31.05 9.98 3.86
C SER A 99 -30.69 8.64 4.52
N PRO A 100 -31.32 8.28 5.67
CA PRO A 100 -31.06 6.99 6.33
C PRO A 100 -31.22 5.80 5.39
N GLU A 101 -32.14 5.90 4.42
CA GLU A 101 -32.36 4.90 3.39
C GLU A 101 -31.19 4.80 2.40
N GLU A 102 -30.66 5.92 1.92
CA GLU A 102 -29.48 5.96 1.04
C GLU A 102 -28.23 5.39 1.74
N LEU A 103 -28.03 5.74 3.01
CA LEU A 103 -26.93 5.20 3.81
C LEU A 103 -27.08 3.70 4.04
N ALA A 104 -28.30 3.21 4.25
CA ALA A 104 -28.58 1.78 4.38
C ALA A 104 -28.32 1.04 3.06
N GLN A 105 -28.74 1.59 1.92
CA GLN A 105 -28.49 1.02 0.59
C GLN A 105 -26.98 0.97 0.26
N LEU A 106 -26.24 2.03 0.60
CA LEU A 106 -24.79 2.08 0.44
C LEU A 106 -24.10 1.03 1.32
N SER A 107 -24.48 0.93 2.60
CA SER A 107 -23.94 -0.05 3.55
C SER A 107 -24.19 -1.50 3.09
N GLN A 108 -25.40 -1.79 2.59
CA GLN A 108 -25.71 -3.10 2.00
C GLN A 108 -24.86 -3.39 0.76
N THR A 109 -24.62 -2.38 -0.08
CA THR A 109 -23.79 -2.51 -1.28
C THR A 109 -22.33 -2.81 -0.90
N LEU A 110 -21.76 -2.06 0.04
CA LEU A 110 -20.40 -2.28 0.55
C LEU A 110 -20.25 -3.67 1.18
N THR A 111 -21.22 -4.11 1.98
CA THR A 111 -21.22 -5.44 2.60
C THR A 111 -21.19 -6.56 1.56
N ARG A 112 -21.89 -6.38 0.42
CA ARG A 112 -21.89 -7.35 -0.69
C ARG A 112 -20.56 -7.38 -1.44
N VAL A 113 -19.95 -6.21 -1.66
CA VAL A 113 -18.60 -6.10 -2.25
C VAL A 113 -17.59 -6.80 -1.35
N ASP A 114 -17.61 -6.51 -0.05
CA ASP A 114 -16.69 -7.12 0.92
C ASP A 114 -16.81 -8.66 0.93
N ARG A 115 -18.04 -9.18 0.97
CA ARG A 115 -18.29 -10.63 0.90
C ARG A 115 -17.76 -11.26 -0.39
N SER A 116 -17.84 -10.54 -1.51
CA SER A 116 -17.32 -11.03 -2.79
C SER A 116 -15.79 -11.06 -2.78
N LEU A 117 -15.15 -10.04 -2.19
CA LEU A 117 -13.69 -10.00 -2.01
C LEU A 117 -13.19 -11.06 -1.04
N GLN A 118 -13.93 -11.38 0.02
CA GLN A 118 -13.55 -12.44 0.98
C GLN A 118 -13.44 -13.84 0.35
N ARG A 119 -14.09 -14.08 -0.80
CA ARG A 119 -14.02 -15.35 -1.54
C ARG A 119 -12.76 -15.49 -2.38
N LEU A 120 -11.98 -14.43 -2.53
CA LEU A 120 -10.70 -14.47 -3.24
C LEU A 120 -9.62 -15.12 -2.34
N PRO A 121 -8.79 -16.02 -2.89
CA PRO A 121 -7.60 -16.49 -2.18
C PRO A 121 -6.71 -15.31 -1.77
N GLY A 122 -6.10 -15.37 -0.58
CA GLY A 122 -5.43 -14.22 0.04
C GLY A 122 -4.48 -13.45 -0.88
N LYS A 123 -3.62 -14.14 -1.63
CA LYS A 123 -2.68 -13.50 -2.58
C LYS A 123 -3.39 -12.84 -3.77
N VAL A 124 -4.47 -13.43 -4.28
CA VAL A 124 -5.28 -12.89 -5.38
C VAL A 124 -6.01 -11.63 -4.92
N ARG A 125 -6.58 -11.67 -3.71
CA ARG A 125 -7.24 -10.52 -3.07
C ARG A 125 -6.28 -9.35 -2.89
N SER A 126 -5.09 -9.63 -2.35
CA SER A 126 -4.06 -8.60 -2.14
C SER A 126 -3.60 -7.99 -3.46
N THR A 127 -3.37 -8.79 -4.50
CA THR A 127 -3.04 -8.28 -5.85
C THR A 127 -4.13 -7.36 -6.40
N PHE A 128 -5.40 -7.74 -6.28
CA PHE A 128 -6.53 -6.96 -6.77
C PHE A 128 -6.69 -5.62 -6.02
N LEU A 129 -6.61 -5.64 -4.69
CA LEU A 129 -6.73 -4.43 -3.87
C LEU A 129 -5.58 -3.45 -4.11
N LEU A 130 -4.34 -3.96 -4.18
CA LEU A 130 -3.17 -3.13 -4.50
C LEU A 130 -3.29 -2.46 -5.88
N SER A 131 -3.92 -3.12 -6.85
CA SER A 131 -4.14 -2.53 -8.18
C SER A 131 -5.30 -1.53 -8.19
N ARG A 132 -6.45 -1.86 -7.57
CA ARG A 132 -7.69 -1.08 -7.71
C ARG A 132 -7.87 0.02 -6.68
N ILE A 133 -7.42 -0.20 -5.45
CA ILE A 133 -7.51 0.77 -4.34
C ILE A 133 -6.23 1.58 -4.26
N ASP A 134 -5.09 0.90 -4.37
CA ASP A 134 -3.78 1.53 -4.13
C ASP A 134 -3.11 2.03 -5.43
N GLY A 135 -3.72 1.78 -6.58
CA GLY A 135 -3.26 2.28 -7.89
C GLY A 135 -1.90 1.74 -8.34
N LEU A 136 -1.42 0.64 -7.75
CA LEU A 136 -0.08 0.12 -8.05
C LEU A 136 0.01 -0.44 -9.47
N THR A 137 1.14 -0.18 -10.11
CA THR A 137 1.52 -0.84 -11.36
C THR A 137 1.92 -2.29 -11.12
N TYR A 138 1.80 -3.15 -12.13
CA TYR A 138 2.11 -4.57 -12.00
C TYR A 138 3.55 -4.84 -11.49
N PRO A 139 4.58 -4.09 -11.90
CA PRO A 139 5.93 -4.21 -11.32
C PRO A 139 5.98 -3.87 -9.82
N GLN A 140 5.26 -2.86 -9.38
CA GLN A 140 5.19 -2.49 -7.95
C GLN A 140 4.47 -3.56 -7.13
N ILE A 141 3.41 -4.16 -7.67
CA ILE A 141 2.69 -5.27 -7.02
C ILE A 141 3.57 -6.52 -6.91
N ALA A 142 4.28 -6.85 -8.00
CA ALA A 142 5.21 -7.98 -8.03
C ALA A 142 6.28 -7.84 -6.93
N ALA A 143 6.88 -6.65 -6.82
CA ALA A 143 7.86 -6.34 -5.78
C ALA A 143 7.25 -6.37 -4.37
N ALA A 144 6.05 -5.83 -4.18
CA ALA A 144 5.37 -5.77 -2.89
C ALA A 144 4.97 -7.14 -2.34
N LEU A 145 4.59 -8.07 -3.22
CA LEU A 145 4.11 -9.41 -2.84
C LEU A 145 5.15 -10.52 -3.01
N GLY A 146 6.34 -10.22 -3.54
CA GLY A 146 7.39 -11.20 -3.82
C GLY A 146 6.97 -12.25 -4.86
N ILE A 147 6.21 -11.84 -5.88
CA ILE A 147 5.71 -12.72 -6.95
C ILE A 147 6.16 -12.23 -8.33
N SER A 148 6.11 -13.10 -9.33
CA SER A 148 6.47 -12.72 -10.70
C SER A 148 5.40 -11.80 -11.33
N LEU A 149 5.80 -10.97 -12.30
CA LEU A 149 4.87 -10.16 -13.12
C LEU A 149 3.77 -11.02 -13.77
N ARG A 150 4.13 -12.23 -14.21
CA ARG A 150 3.18 -13.20 -14.73
C ARG A 150 2.13 -13.60 -13.69
N SER A 151 2.56 -13.87 -12.45
CA SER A 151 1.64 -14.18 -11.35
C SER A 151 0.71 -13.01 -11.03
N VAL A 152 1.20 -11.76 -11.10
CA VAL A 152 0.36 -10.56 -10.94
C VAL A 152 -0.73 -10.53 -12.00
N SER A 153 -0.36 -10.72 -13.28
CA SER A 153 -1.32 -10.77 -14.38
C SER A 153 -2.36 -11.87 -14.20
N ASP A 154 -1.92 -13.10 -13.88
CA ASP A 154 -2.79 -14.25 -13.68
C ASP A 154 -3.76 -14.04 -12.50
N TYR A 155 -3.28 -13.44 -11.42
CA TYR A 155 -4.12 -13.10 -10.26
C TYR A 155 -5.12 -11.99 -10.58
N MET A 156 -4.73 -10.97 -11.35
CA MET A 156 -5.64 -9.93 -11.82
C MET A 156 -6.77 -10.51 -12.67
N THR A 157 -6.46 -11.38 -13.64
CA THR A 157 -7.49 -12.07 -14.45
C THR A 157 -8.44 -12.91 -13.58
N ARG A 158 -7.91 -13.67 -12.61
CA ARG A 158 -8.74 -14.47 -11.69
C ARG A 158 -9.65 -13.62 -10.82
N SER A 159 -9.13 -12.50 -10.29
CA SER A 159 -9.94 -11.56 -9.50
C SER A 159 -11.04 -10.91 -10.33
N GLN A 160 -10.75 -10.48 -11.57
CA GLN A 160 -11.72 -9.85 -12.45
C GLN A 160 -12.84 -10.84 -12.81
N ALA A 161 -12.52 -12.07 -13.20
CA ALA A 161 -13.51 -13.10 -13.50
C ALA A 161 -14.43 -13.44 -12.32
N LEU A 162 -13.92 -13.39 -11.08
CA LEU A 162 -14.71 -13.65 -9.87
C LEU A 162 -15.63 -12.46 -9.52
N CYS A 163 -15.17 -11.23 -9.73
CA CYS A 163 -15.98 -10.03 -9.61
C CYS A 163 -17.08 -9.99 -10.69
N ASP A 164 -16.76 -10.30 -11.94
CA ASP A 164 -17.68 -10.26 -13.09
C ASP A 164 -18.79 -11.30 -12.99
N ARG A 165 -18.47 -12.51 -12.48
CA ARG A 165 -19.49 -13.55 -12.19
C ARG A 165 -20.48 -13.13 -11.10
N HIS A 166 -20.11 -12.19 -10.23
CA HIS A 166 -20.98 -11.68 -9.17
C HIS A 166 -21.80 -10.46 -9.61
N SER A 167 -21.24 -9.58 -10.45
CA SER A 167 -21.98 -8.47 -11.04
C SER A 167 -23.01 -8.94 -12.09
N ALA A 168 -22.74 -10.03 -12.82
CA ALA A 168 -23.72 -10.67 -13.70
C ALA A 168 -24.92 -11.31 -12.96
N ASN A 169 -24.76 -11.67 -11.68
CA ASN A 169 -25.85 -12.13 -10.82
C ASN A 169 -26.66 -10.95 -10.22
N GLN A 170 -26.20 -9.71 -10.44
CA GLN A 170 -26.77 -8.49 -9.91
C GLN A 170 -27.80 -7.86 -10.87
N SER A 171 -27.66 -8.10 -12.19
CA SER A 171 -28.62 -7.62 -13.21
C SER A 171 -29.98 -8.33 -13.17
N LEU A 172 -30.11 -9.43 -12.41
CA LEU A 172 -31.34 -10.19 -12.25
C LEU A 172 -32.20 -9.79 -11.03
N ASN A 173 -31.73 -8.89 -10.16
CA ASN A 173 -32.46 -8.52 -8.93
C ASN A 173 -32.83 -7.03 -8.84
N ARG A 174 -33.22 -6.43 -9.97
CA ARG A 174 -33.87 -5.11 -9.98
C ARG A 174 -35.37 -5.32 -9.77
N PRO A 175 -35.96 -5.01 -8.59
CA PRO A 175 -37.41 -5.01 -8.49
C PRO A 175 -37.95 -3.86 -9.36
N LEU A 176 -38.83 -4.22 -10.28
CA LEU A 176 -39.72 -3.30 -10.96
C LEU A 176 -40.70 -2.73 -9.94
N GLN A 177 -40.69 -1.41 -9.75
CA GLN A 177 -41.80 -0.57 -9.25
C GLN A 177 -41.36 0.89 -9.51
N ASN A 178 -41.77 1.57 -10.60
CA ASN A 178 -43.10 1.99 -11.05
C ASN A 178 -43.84 2.89 -10.04
N LYS A 179 -43.99 4.18 -10.38
CA LYS A 179 -45.23 4.98 -10.50
C LYS A 179 -44.82 6.43 -10.82
N ARG A 180 -45.24 7.01 -11.94
CA ARG A 180 -46.53 7.70 -12.17
C ARG A 180 -46.77 8.86 -11.21
N SER A 181 -47.05 10.02 -11.83
CA SER A 181 -47.84 11.16 -11.36
C SER A 181 -47.10 12.31 -10.65
N ALA A 182 -46.72 13.34 -11.41
CA ALA A 182 -47.44 14.62 -11.48
C ALA A 182 -46.97 15.41 -12.71
#